data_AF-A0A3D1RSK2-F1
#
_entry.id   AF-A0A3D1RSK2-F1
#
_cell.length_a   1.000
_cell.length_b   1.000
_cell.length_c   1.000
_cell.angle_alpha   90.00
_cell.angle_beta   90.00
_cell.angle_gamma   90.00
#
_symmetry.space_group_name_H-M   'P 1'
#
loop_
_entity.id
_entity.type
_entity.pdbx_description
1 polymer ?
#
loop_
_entity_poly.entity_id
_entity_poly.type
_entity_poly.pdbx_seq_one_letter_code
_entity_poly.pdbx_strand_id
1 'polypeptide(L)'
;MTKPHLYLSRDYDDNLDLFKQELGEGESFDVIVREIEVAERRAALICFDGLIKDDMLTEIMETLFMLTKKQVDRGLNKQIIRSGIPYIEVSSETKIDELLYAVLSGSILLIIDGCKEGFVIDARTYPARGPEEPEIERVVRGSRDGFTETIVFNTALIRRRIRDPKLRIELLRVGKRSKADVGV
;
A
#
# COMPACT_ATOMS: atom_id res chain seq x y z
N MET A 1 5.86 -3.53 -24.15
CA MET A 1 4.39 -3.54 -24.05
C MET A 1 3.96 -4.95 -23.73
N THR A 2 4.00 -5.31 -22.45
CA THR A 2 3.54 -6.61 -21.94
C THR A 2 2.01 -6.57 -21.97
N LYS A 3 1.36 -7.59 -22.52
CA LYS A 3 -0.11 -7.64 -22.51
C LYS A 3 -0.57 -7.63 -21.05
N PRO A 4 -1.49 -6.75 -20.62
CA PRO A 4 -2.02 -6.83 -19.27
C PRO A 4 -2.81 -8.13 -19.17
N HIS A 5 -2.34 -9.06 -18.34
CA HIS A 5 -3.17 -10.17 -17.92
C HIS A 5 -4.36 -9.56 -17.16
N LEU A 6 -5.59 -9.91 -17.54
CA LEU A 6 -6.77 -9.41 -16.82
C LEU A 6 -6.80 -9.93 -15.37
N TYR A 7 -6.08 -11.02 -15.11
CA TYR A 7 -6.04 -11.73 -13.83
C TYR A 7 -4.60 -12.03 -13.41
N LEU A 8 -4.38 -12.07 -12.10
CA LEU A 8 -3.12 -12.44 -11.47
C LEU A 8 -2.70 -13.86 -11.90
N SER A 9 -1.43 -14.00 -12.27
CA SER A 9 -0.85 -15.29 -12.64
C SER A 9 -0.42 -16.07 -11.39
N ARG A 10 0.08 -17.30 -11.54
CA ARG A 10 0.75 -18.02 -10.43
C ARG A 10 2.24 -17.69 -10.31
N ASP A 11 2.79 -17.01 -11.31
CA ASP A 11 4.20 -16.68 -11.39
C ASP A 11 4.45 -15.40 -10.59
N TYR A 12 5.25 -15.53 -9.53
CA TYR A 12 5.55 -14.43 -8.62
C TYR A 12 6.28 -13.29 -9.32
N ASP A 13 7.27 -13.59 -10.17
CA ASP A 13 8.12 -12.60 -10.80
C ASP A 13 7.32 -11.79 -11.84
N ASP A 14 6.51 -12.47 -12.67
CA ASP A 14 5.60 -11.79 -13.62
C ASP A 14 4.64 -10.82 -12.92
N ASN A 15 4.05 -11.25 -11.80
CA ASN A 15 3.11 -10.42 -11.04
C ASN A 15 3.84 -9.23 -10.39
N LEU A 16 4.99 -9.47 -9.75
CA LEU A 16 5.76 -8.44 -9.06
C LEU A 16 6.25 -7.37 -10.04
N ASP A 17 6.81 -7.80 -11.18
CA ASP A 17 7.31 -6.89 -12.22
C ASP A 17 6.18 -6.05 -12.81
N LEU A 18 4.99 -6.64 -12.99
CA LEU A 18 3.81 -5.89 -13.43
C LEU A 18 3.45 -4.78 -12.44
N PHE A 19 3.37 -5.07 -11.14
CA PHE A 19 3.03 -4.04 -10.15
C PHE A 19 4.13 -3.01 -9.99
N LYS A 20 5.41 -3.41 -10.01
CA LYS A 20 6.55 -2.47 -10.02
C LYS A 20 6.45 -1.51 -11.19
N GLN A 21 6.18 -2.00 -12.40
CA GLN A 21 6.07 -1.17 -13.60
C GLN A 21 4.85 -0.24 -13.57
N GLU A 22 3.67 -0.77 -13.24
CA GLU A 22 2.41 0.02 -13.26
C GLU A 22 2.41 1.09 -12.16
N LEU A 23 2.94 0.77 -10.97
CA LEU A 23 3.03 1.73 -9.85
C LEU A 23 4.27 2.63 -9.91
N GLY A 24 5.24 2.31 -10.77
CA GLY A 24 6.44 3.12 -10.96
C GLY A 24 7.46 2.97 -9.84
N GLU A 25 7.66 1.75 -9.34
CA GLU A 25 8.74 1.48 -8.41
C GLU A 25 10.09 1.82 -9.07
N GLY A 26 10.96 2.50 -8.33
CA GLY A 26 12.22 3.05 -8.84
C GLY A 26 12.11 4.41 -9.54
N GLU A 27 10.93 4.81 -10.01
CA GLU A 27 10.66 6.16 -10.56
C GLU A 27 10.01 7.05 -9.50
N SER A 28 8.94 6.57 -8.88
CA SER A 28 8.21 7.27 -7.84
C SER A 28 8.78 6.92 -6.47
N PHE A 29 9.19 7.92 -5.71
CA PHE A 29 9.86 7.71 -4.42
C PHE A 29 8.94 7.10 -3.35
N ASP A 30 7.64 7.29 -3.52
CA ASP A 30 6.61 6.94 -2.55
C ASP A 30 6.08 5.51 -2.73
N VAL A 31 6.60 4.73 -3.69
CA VAL A 31 6.21 3.33 -3.88
C VAL A 31 7.08 2.44 -3.00
N ILE A 32 6.45 1.68 -2.11
CA ILE A 32 7.11 0.70 -1.25
C ILE A 32 6.81 -0.69 -1.78
N VAL A 33 7.88 -1.42 -2.11
CA VAL A 33 7.84 -2.86 -2.37
C VAL A 33 8.76 -3.55 -1.36
N ARG A 34 8.18 -4.43 -0.54
CA ARG A 34 8.91 -5.23 0.45
C ARG A 34 8.76 -6.69 0.11
N GLU A 35 9.84 -7.27 -0.41
CA GLU A 35 9.93 -8.71 -0.63
C GLU A 35 10.23 -9.41 0.71
N ILE A 36 9.42 -10.42 1.03
CA ILE A 36 9.44 -11.17 2.28
C ILE A 36 9.21 -12.66 1.99
N GLU A 37 9.38 -13.49 3.01
CA GLU A 37 8.99 -14.90 2.95
C GLU A 37 7.77 -15.14 3.85
N VAL A 38 6.73 -15.75 3.30
CA VAL A 38 5.52 -16.14 4.03
C VAL A 38 5.33 -17.64 3.85
N ALA A 39 5.40 -18.39 4.95
CA ALA A 39 5.17 -19.82 4.96
C ALA A 39 6.02 -20.60 3.93
N GLU A 40 7.33 -20.33 3.88
CA GLU A 40 8.32 -20.92 2.93
C GLU A 40 8.08 -20.55 1.47
N ARG A 41 7.37 -19.45 1.20
CA ARG A 41 7.10 -18.96 -0.15
C ARG A 41 7.51 -17.50 -0.28
N ARG A 42 8.02 -17.13 -1.45
CA ARG A 42 8.28 -15.73 -1.80
C ARG A 42 6.96 -14.94 -1.77
N ALA A 43 7.01 -13.74 -1.21
CA ALA A 43 5.89 -12.85 -1.13
C ALA A 43 6.35 -11.39 -1.19
N ALA A 44 5.45 -10.50 -1.59
CA ALA A 44 5.72 -9.06 -1.59
C ALA A 44 4.56 -8.29 -0.99
N LEU A 45 4.88 -7.31 -0.14
CA LEU A 45 3.98 -6.24 0.27
C LEU A 45 4.21 -5.02 -0.61
N ILE A 46 3.14 -4.46 -1.17
CA ILE A 46 3.17 -3.35 -2.11
C ILE A 46 2.20 -2.27 -1.61
N CYS A 47 2.69 -1.05 -1.43
CA CYS A 47 1.89 0.08 -0.98
C CYS A 47 2.54 1.43 -1.31
N PHE A 48 1.84 2.53 -1.01
CA PHE A 48 2.44 3.87 -1.03
C PHE A 48 2.83 4.33 0.38
N ASP A 49 4.02 4.91 0.48
CA ASP A 49 4.54 5.55 1.69
C ASP A 49 3.64 6.70 2.15
N GLY A 50 3.53 6.88 3.46
CA GLY A 50 2.68 7.89 4.08
C GLY A 50 1.16 7.65 3.99
N LEU A 51 0.69 6.62 3.26
CA LEU A 51 -0.73 6.19 3.28
C LEU A 51 -1.03 5.16 4.37
N ILE A 52 0.01 4.48 4.88
CA ILE A 52 -0.05 3.47 5.93
C ILE A 52 0.82 3.91 7.09
N LYS A 53 0.43 3.54 8.31
CA LYS A 53 1.25 3.78 9.51
C LYS A 53 2.31 2.69 9.65
N ASP A 54 3.54 3.09 9.96
CA ASP A 54 4.70 2.18 10.09
C ASP A 54 4.47 1.04 11.09
N ASP A 55 3.87 1.35 12.24
CA ASP A 55 3.55 0.36 13.27
C ASP A 55 2.60 -0.73 12.74
N MET A 56 1.61 -0.34 11.92
CA MET A 56 0.67 -1.28 11.31
C MET A 56 1.37 -2.19 10.29
N LEU A 57 2.28 -1.63 9.48
CA LEU A 57 3.05 -2.43 8.52
C LEU A 57 3.93 -3.45 9.25
N THR A 58 4.52 -3.07 10.37
CA THR A 58 5.32 -3.94 11.23
C THR A 58 4.49 -5.09 11.81
N GLU A 59 3.33 -4.80 12.39
CA GLU A 59 2.41 -5.80 12.94
C GLU A 59 1.92 -6.79 11.86
N ILE A 60 1.65 -6.29 10.65
CA ILE A 60 1.29 -7.13 9.50
C ILE A 60 2.43 -8.09 9.16
N MET A 61 3.67 -7.61 9.06
CA MET A 61 4.82 -8.47 8.77
C MET A 61 5.04 -9.53 9.84
N GLU A 62 5.00 -9.15 11.12
CA GLU A 62 5.13 -10.10 12.24
C GLU A 62 4.07 -11.20 12.17
N THR A 63 2.82 -10.83 11.88
CA THR A 63 1.74 -11.78 11.65
C THR A 63 2.04 -12.73 10.50
N LEU A 64 2.48 -12.20 9.37
CA LEU A 64 2.77 -12.98 8.17
C LEU A 64 3.92 -13.97 8.40
N PHE A 65 4.93 -13.60 9.18
CA PHE A 65 6.05 -14.49 9.53
C PHE A 65 5.66 -15.66 10.44
N MET A 66 4.59 -15.51 11.22
CA MET A 66 4.07 -16.61 12.05
C MET A 66 3.24 -17.62 11.26
N LEU A 67 2.94 -17.37 9.98
CA LEU A 67 2.11 -18.26 9.16
C LEU A 67 2.87 -19.52 8.73
N THR A 68 2.18 -20.65 8.84
CA THR A 68 2.72 -21.96 8.43
C THR A 68 2.23 -22.37 7.03
N LYS A 69 3.00 -23.23 6.36
CA LYS A 69 2.66 -23.75 5.02
C LYS A 69 1.28 -24.41 4.95
N LYS A 70 0.89 -25.15 6.00
CA LYS A 70 -0.44 -25.78 6.11
C LYS A 70 -1.59 -24.75 6.10
N GLN A 71 -1.35 -23.55 6.62
CA GLN A 71 -2.33 -22.46 6.63
C GLN A 71 -2.44 -21.80 5.25
N VAL A 72 -1.35 -21.70 4.49
CA VAL A 72 -1.35 -21.16 3.12
C VAL A 72 -1.91 -22.16 2.10
N ASP A 73 -1.52 -23.44 2.19
CA ASP A 73 -1.91 -24.50 1.25
C ASP A 73 -3.41 -24.83 1.30
N ARG A 74 -4.06 -24.63 2.45
CA ARG A 74 -5.53 -24.76 2.59
C ARG A 74 -6.29 -23.56 2.03
N GLY A 75 -5.58 -22.70 1.31
CA GLY A 75 -5.97 -21.33 1.01
C GLY A 75 -5.64 -20.48 2.23
N LEU A 76 -4.80 -19.45 2.04
CA LEU A 76 -4.63 -18.38 3.01
C LEU A 76 -6.00 -17.73 3.19
N ASN A 77 -6.79 -18.26 4.11
CA ASN A 77 -8.16 -17.85 4.25
C ASN A 77 -8.15 -16.46 4.87
N LYS A 78 -9.11 -15.63 4.48
CA LYS A 78 -9.31 -14.29 5.06
C LYS A 78 -9.32 -14.34 6.61
N GLN A 79 -9.69 -15.49 7.19
CA GLN A 79 -9.71 -15.74 8.62
C GLN A 79 -8.32 -15.84 9.28
N ILE A 80 -7.31 -16.41 8.61
CA ILE A 80 -5.95 -16.56 9.14
C ILE A 80 -5.28 -15.19 9.25
N ILE A 81 -5.37 -14.37 8.20
CA ILE A 81 -4.86 -12.99 8.24
C ILE A 81 -5.69 -12.16 9.24
N ARG A 82 -7.04 -12.26 9.23
CA ARG A 82 -7.91 -11.58 10.22
C ARG A 82 -7.62 -12.00 11.67
N SER A 83 -7.20 -13.24 11.91
CA SER A 83 -6.92 -13.73 13.26
C SER A 83 -5.59 -13.22 13.81
N GLY A 84 -4.63 -12.95 12.93
CA GLY A 84 -3.34 -12.40 13.33
C GLY A 84 -3.33 -10.87 13.43
N ILE A 85 -4.16 -10.19 12.63
CA ILE A 85 -4.29 -8.72 12.68
C ILE A 85 -5.73 -8.34 13.04
N PRO A 86 -6.06 -8.21 14.34
CA PRO A 86 -7.38 -7.76 14.75
C PRO A 86 -7.62 -6.34 14.21
N TYR A 87 -8.87 -6.03 13.82
CA TYR A 87 -9.32 -4.71 13.34
C TYR A 87 -8.95 -4.31 11.90
N ILE A 88 -8.27 -5.16 11.12
CA ILE A 88 -8.01 -4.90 9.70
C ILE A 88 -8.92 -5.73 8.79
N GLU A 89 -9.54 -5.08 7.80
CA GLU A 89 -10.27 -5.77 6.76
C GLU A 89 -9.30 -6.35 5.73
N VAL A 90 -9.41 -7.65 5.51
CA VAL A 90 -8.63 -8.38 4.51
C VAL A 90 -9.58 -8.96 3.48
N SER A 91 -9.38 -8.57 2.23
CA SER A 91 -10.07 -9.13 1.07
C SER A 91 -9.07 -9.83 0.15
N SER A 92 -9.58 -10.63 -0.77
CA SER A 92 -8.77 -11.25 -1.83
C SER A 92 -9.41 -10.92 -3.16
N GLU A 93 -8.57 -10.73 -4.17
CA GLU A 93 -9.00 -10.37 -5.52
C GLU A 93 -8.03 -10.98 -6.54
N THR A 94 -8.56 -11.27 -7.72
CA THR A 94 -7.83 -11.92 -8.83
C THR A 94 -7.56 -10.96 -9.97
N LYS A 95 -8.39 -9.92 -10.16
CA LYS A 95 -8.25 -8.97 -11.26
C LYS A 95 -7.14 -7.96 -10.95
N ILE A 96 -6.24 -7.76 -11.90
CA ILE A 96 -5.11 -6.86 -11.74
C ILE A 96 -5.58 -5.40 -11.55
N ASP A 97 -6.57 -4.95 -12.32
CA ASP A 97 -7.08 -3.57 -12.22
C ASP A 97 -7.66 -3.25 -10.84
N GLU A 98 -8.36 -4.21 -10.23
CA GLU A 98 -8.95 -4.05 -8.90
C GLU A 98 -7.85 -4.04 -7.81
N LEU A 99 -6.82 -4.88 -7.96
CA LEU A 99 -5.65 -4.89 -7.07
C LEU A 99 -4.85 -3.57 -7.18
N LEU A 100 -4.61 -3.08 -8.40
CA LEU A 100 -3.97 -1.78 -8.63
C LEU A 100 -4.79 -0.65 -8.00
N TYR A 101 -6.10 -0.64 -8.22
CA TYR A 101 -6.99 0.36 -7.64
C TYR A 101 -6.98 0.34 -6.10
N ALA A 102 -6.88 -0.83 -5.48
CA ALA A 102 -6.76 -0.96 -4.03
C ALA A 102 -5.47 -0.32 -3.51
N VAL A 103 -4.32 -0.57 -4.17
CA VAL A 103 -3.03 0.04 -3.80
C VAL A 103 -3.09 1.57 -3.97
N LEU A 104 -3.61 2.05 -5.10
CA LEU A 104 -3.82 3.49 -5.35
C LEU A 104 -4.79 4.14 -4.36
N SER A 105 -5.66 3.34 -3.73
CA SER A 105 -6.59 3.78 -2.68
C SER A 105 -5.98 3.75 -1.27
N GLY A 106 -4.71 3.40 -1.14
CA GLY A 106 -3.96 3.39 0.11
C GLY A 106 -4.05 2.09 0.91
N SER A 107 -4.45 0.98 0.29
CA SER A 107 -4.39 -0.34 0.91
C SER A 107 -3.05 -1.01 0.62
N ILE A 108 -2.68 -2.01 1.42
CA ILE A 108 -1.49 -2.83 1.19
C ILE A 108 -1.90 -4.04 0.34
N LEU A 109 -1.18 -4.28 -0.74
CA LEU A 109 -1.30 -5.50 -1.52
C LEU A 109 -0.24 -6.51 -1.08
N LEU A 110 -0.68 -7.73 -0.76
CA LEU A 110 0.16 -8.89 -0.54
C LEU A 110 0.00 -9.87 -1.71
N ILE A 111 1.09 -10.16 -2.41
CA ILE A 111 1.16 -11.24 -3.40
C ILE A 111 2.08 -12.36 -2.88
N ILE A 112 1.74 -13.62 -3.16
CA ILE A 112 2.46 -14.81 -2.68
C ILE A 112 2.66 -15.76 -3.83
N ASP A 113 3.84 -16.36 -3.92
CA ASP A 113 4.19 -17.32 -4.96
C ASP A 113 3.24 -18.53 -5.00
N GLY A 114 2.84 -18.89 -6.22
CA GLY A 114 1.88 -19.95 -6.51
C GLY A 114 0.41 -19.61 -6.25
N CYS A 115 0.08 -18.43 -5.71
CA CYS A 115 -1.30 -17.97 -5.50
C CYS A 115 -1.83 -17.23 -6.72
N LYS A 116 -3.11 -17.48 -7.08
CA LYS A 116 -3.82 -16.78 -8.17
C LYS A 116 -4.65 -15.57 -7.69
N GLU A 117 -4.56 -15.27 -6.40
CA GLU A 117 -5.25 -14.15 -5.77
C GLU A 117 -4.21 -13.31 -5.04
N GLY A 118 -4.38 -11.99 -5.10
CA GLY A 118 -3.69 -11.05 -4.22
C GLY A 118 -4.56 -10.75 -3.01
N PHE A 119 -3.95 -10.47 -1.88
CA PHE A 119 -4.64 -10.10 -0.65
C PHE A 119 -4.54 -8.60 -0.44
N VAL A 120 -5.69 -7.94 -0.30
CA VAL A 120 -5.76 -6.51 -0.01
C VAL A 120 -6.00 -6.35 1.49
N ILE A 121 -5.07 -5.68 2.15
CA ILE A 121 -5.08 -5.42 3.58
C ILE A 121 -5.40 -3.93 3.78
N ASP A 122 -6.61 -3.63 4.25
CA ASP A 122 -7.05 -2.27 4.49
C ASP A 122 -6.62 -1.79 5.89
N ALA A 123 -5.36 -1.40 6.00
CA ALA A 123 -4.78 -0.84 7.22
C ALA A 123 -5.10 0.64 7.44
N ARG A 124 -6.02 1.23 6.65
CA ARG A 124 -6.40 2.64 6.81
C ARG A 124 -7.10 2.79 8.15
N THR A 125 -6.47 3.54 9.06
CA THR A 125 -7.12 3.86 10.32
C THR A 125 -8.26 4.83 10.05
N TYR A 126 -9.51 4.36 10.10
CA TYR A 126 -10.63 5.25 10.31
C TYR A 126 -10.50 5.76 11.75
N PRO A 127 -10.30 7.06 12.01
CA PRO A 127 -10.46 7.56 13.35
C PRO A 127 -11.90 7.26 13.76
N ALA A 128 -12.08 6.33 14.69
CA ALA A 128 -13.33 6.22 15.42
C ALA A 128 -13.49 7.56 16.13
N ARG A 129 -14.35 8.43 15.58
CA ARG A 129 -14.75 9.65 16.28
C ARG A 129 -15.41 9.19 17.57
N GLY A 130 -14.72 9.37 18.69
CA GLY A 130 -15.41 9.55 19.96
C GLY A 130 -16.38 10.72 19.81
N PRO A 131 -17.55 10.71 20.47
CA PRO A 131 -18.44 11.86 20.46
C PRO A 131 -17.77 13.00 21.23
N GLU A 132 -16.96 13.83 20.55
CA GLU A 132 -16.59 15.16 21.05
C GLU A 132 -17.56 16.18 20.46
N GLU A 133 -18.11 17.00 21.35
CA GLU A 133 -19.07 18.05 21.02
C GLU A 133 -18.48 19.05 20.01
N PRO A 134 -19.28 19.54 19.07
CA PRO A 134 -18.81 20.49 18.07
C PRO A 134 -18.50 21.84 18.71
N GLU A 135 -17.23 22.25 18.68
CA GLU A 135 -16.89 23.66 18.88
C GLU A 135 -17.44 24.51 17.73
N ILE A 136 -18.22 25.52 18.13
CA ILE A 136 -19.03 26.39 17.29
C ILE A 136 -18.13 27.21 16.34
N GLU A 137 -18.45 27.09 15.05
CA GLU A 137 -18.13 27.95 13.90
C GLU A 137 -16.89 28.88 13.96
N ARG A 138 -15.98 28.66 13.00
CA ARG A 138 -15.55 29.76 12.11
C ARG A 138 -15.34 29.26 10.68
N VAL A 139 -16.11 29.86 9.78
CA VAL A 139 -16.23 29.56 8.36
C VAL A 139 -14.93 29.88 7.61
N VAL A 140 -14.27 28.86 7.05
CA VAL A 140 -13.44 29.01 5.85
C VAL A 140 -13.65 27.76 4.99
N ARG A 141 -14.35 27.94 3.86
CA ARG A 141 -14.52 26.89 2.84
C ARG A 141 -13.16 26.63 2.16
N GLY A 142 -12.58 25.45 2.43
CA GLY A 142 -11.40 24.91 1.76
C GLY A 142 -10.95 23.62 2.46
N SER A 143 -10.54 22.59 1.71
CA SER A 143 -9.94 21.36 2.26
C SER A 143 -8.70 21.74 3.09
N ARG A 144 -8.74 21.50 4.42
CA ARG A 144 -7.67 21.82 5.39
C ARG A 144 -6.44 20.89 5.26
N ASP A 145 -6.03 20.57 4.05
CA ASP A 145 -4.79 19.83 3.82
C ASP A 145 -3.69 20.86 3.55
N GLY A 146 -3.14 21.44 4.61
CA GLY A 146 -1.96 22.29 4.54
C GLY A 146 -0.72 21.42 4.34
N PHE A 147 0.11 21.76 3.34
CA PHE A 147 1.40 21.10 3.18
C PHE A 147 2.27 21.30 4.44
N THR A 148 2.93 20.23 4.88
CA THR A 148 3.89 20.22 5.98
C THR A 148 5.32 20.30 5.44
N GLU A 149 6.33 20.43 6.32
CA GLU A 149 7.75 20.40 5.92
C GLU A 149 8.20 19.00 5.44
N THR A 150 7.42 17.95 5.72
CA THR A 150 7.74 16.58 5.34
C THR A 150 7.13 16.21 3.99
N ILE A 151 8.00 15.93 3.01
CA ILE A 151 7.60 15.57 1.64
C ILE A 151 6.68 14.34 1.60
N VAL A 152 6.96 13.33 2.43
CA VAL A 152 6.15 12.10 2.53
C VAL A 152 4.68 12.39 2.85
N PHE A 153 4.40 13.25 3.84
CA PHE A 153 3.02 13.61 4.18
C PHE A 153 2.31 14.38 3.06
N ASN A 154 3.03 15.28 2.38
CA ASN A 154 2.47 16.06 1.28
C ASN A 154 2.11 15.17 0.09
N THR A 155 2.99 14.23 -0.24
CA THR A 155 2.77 13.23 -1.28
C THR A 155 1.58 12.33 -0.95
N ALA A 156 1.45 11.88 0.30
CA ALA A 156 0.29 11.12 0.76
C ALA A 156 -1.03 11.90 0.58
N LEU A 157 -1.04 13.21 0.83
CA LEU A 157 -2.22 14.06 0.58
C LEU A 157 -2.57 14.15 -0.92
N ILE A 158 -1.57 14.27 -1.79
CA ILE A 158 -1.76 14.27 -3.25
C ILE A 158 -2.33 12.91 -3.70
N ARG A 159 -1.75 11.80 -3.26
CA ARG A 159 -2.21 10.43 -3.58
C ARG A 159 -3.62 10.14 -3.11
N ARG A 160 -4.03 10.66 -1.94
CA ARG A 160 -5.43 10.56 -1.48
C ARG A 160 -6.42 11.19 -2.45
N ARG A 161 -6.00 12.23 -3.18
CA ARG A 161 -6.83 12.98 -4.13
C ARG A 161 -6.70 12.48 -5.57
N ILE A 162 -5.51 12.01 -5.97
CA ILE A 162 -5.20 11.55 -7.32
C ILE A 162 -4.81 10.07 -7.26
N ARG A 163 -5.75 9.21 -7.68
CA ARG A 163 -5.57 7.75 -7.75
C ARG A 163 -5.22 7.30 -9.16
N ASP A 164 -4.23 7.96 -9.76
CA ASP A 164 -3.76 7.66 -11.10
C ASP A 164 -2.43 6.88 -10.99
N PRO A 165 -2.32 5.67 -11.56
CA PRO A 165 -1.07 4.94 -11.60
C PRO A 165 0.01 5.65 -12.41
N LYS A 166 -0.29 6.68 -13.20
CA LYS A 166 0.71 7.49 -13.94
C LYS A 166 1.25 8.67 -13.14
N LEU A 167 0.71 8.95 -11.96
CA LEU A 167 1.33 9.92 -11.07
C LEU A 167 2.66 9.34 -10.55
N ARG A 168 3.76 9.97 -10.95
CA ARG A 168 5.13 9.71 -10.49
C ARG A 168 5.60 10.93 -9.72
N ILE A 169 6.25 10.71 -8.59
CA ILE A 169 6.85 11.78 -7.81
C ILE A 169 8.32 11.43 -7.62
N GLU A 170 9.19 12.23 -8.21
CA GLU A 170 10.64 12.03 -8.17
C GLU A 170 11.27 12.89 -7.08
N LEU A 171 12.14 12.32 -6.25
CA LEU A 171 12.94 13.09 -5.29
C LEU A 171 14.25 13.57 -5.92
N LEU A 172 14.37 14.88 -6.10
CA LEU A 172 15.58 15.53 -6.59
C LEU A 172 16.32 16.22 -5.45
N ARG A 173 17.66 16.14 -5.47
CA ARG A 173 18.51 16.82 -4.50
C ARG A 173 19.12 18.09 -5.08
N VAL A 174 18.62 19.25 -4.65
CA VAL A 174 19.00 20.57 -5.18
C VAL A 174 19.81 21.40 -4.18
N GLY A 175 20.58 22.36 -4.67
CA GLY A 175 21.35 23.30 -3.83
C GLY A 175 22.87 23.20 -3.97
N LYS A 176 23.56 24.33 -3.75
CA LYS A 176 25.02 24.48 -3.97
C LYS A 176 25.86 24.35 -2.69
N ARG A 177 25.34 24.80 -1.54
CA ARG A 177 26.03 24.74 -0.24
C ARG A 177 25.37 23.76 0.72
N SER A 178 24.06 23.91 0.92
CA SER A 178 23.23 22.88 1.55
C SER A 178 22.44 22.17 0.46
N LYS A 179 22.30 20.86 0.58
CA LYS A 179 21.47 20.03 -0.29
C LYS A 179 20.09 19.89 0.36
N ALA A 180 19.04 20.17 -0.40
CA ALA A 180 17.65 19.98 0.00
C ALA A 180 16.99 18.98 -0.96
N ASP A 181 16.14 18.12 -0.43
CA ASP A 181 15.34 17.19 -1.23
C ASP A 181 14.04 17.90 -1.67
N VAL A 182 13.64 17.73 -2.93
CA VAL A 182 12.48 18.37 -3.56
C VAL A 182 11.74 17.34 -4.41
N GLY A 183 10.43 17.20 -4.21
CA GLY A 183 9.57 16.36 -5.06
C GLY A 183 9.18 17.07 -6.36
N VAL A 184 9.27 16.38 -7.49
CA VAL A 184 8.84 16.85 -8.83
C VAL A 184 7.85 15.88 -9.44
#